data_AF-A0A4D4LGJ5-F1
#
_entry.id   AF-A0A4D4LGJ5-F1
#
_cell.length_a   1.000
_cell.length_b   1.000
_cell.length_c   1.000
_cell.angle_alpha   90.00
_cell.angle_beta   90.00
_cell.angle_gamma   90.00
#
_symmetry.space_group_name_H-M   'P 1'
#
loop_
_entity.id
_entity.type
_entity.pdbx_description
1 polymer ?
#
loop_
_entity_poly.entity_id
_entity_poly.type
_entity_poly.pdbx_seq_one_letter_code
_entity_poly.pdbx_strand_id
1 'polypeptide(L)'
;MGLRVENNAGFAADAFARVTGTVAPLLVSTGPGALMTLAALQESAAASAPVLAIGSQVPTAGLGGRRKGYLHELVDQKASFRDVVKSVHTVRTASQIPSAVAAAWASALEAPAGPVWLEIPQDVLLAPVSVPPVTSLRAEPRPLPPRPELTAEAARLLNAAERPVILAGGGVVRAGARQELRALAEALDAPVATTFGGKGAFPWDHPLSLQSWLEDAHTTEFLEDADVLLVVGSGLGELSSNYHTFRPRGRLVQIEADLGKLESNHPALGIHADAREALAALAEAITPARRARRPRPRPGCSPGCGSGSTRRAWSWSGGCWARCGTRCPMTPPASGT
;
A
#
# COMPACT_ATOMS: atom_id res chain seq x y z
N MET A 1 18.46 -13.88 12.64
CA MET A 1 19.48 -13.82 11.57
C MET A 1 20.50 -12.77 11.97
N GLY A 2 21.79 -13.10 12.06
CA GLY A 2 22.84 -12.11 12.32
C GLY A 2 23.37 -11.57 10.99
N LEU A 3 23.39 -10.24 10.83
CA LEU A 3 23.89 -9.57 9.63
C LEU A 3 25.10 -8.71 9.98
N ARG A 4 26.05 -8.60 9.04
CA ARG A 4 27.36 -7.97 9.28
C ARG A 4 27.33 -6.45 9.27
N VAL A 5 26.25 -5.86 8.74
CA VAL A 5 26.05 -4.41 8.62
C VAL A 5 24.58 -4.08 8.90
N GLU A 6 24.31 -3.07 9.71
CA GLU A 6 22.97 -2.68 10.16
C GLU A 6 22.08 -2.23 9.01
N ASN A 7 22.64 -1.58 7.99
CA ASN A 7 21.91 -1.24 6.76
C ASN A 7 21.34 -2.50 6.08
N ASN A 8 22.14 -3.57 5.97
CA ASN A 8 21.68 -4.84 5.40
C ASN A 8 20.63 -5.49 6.29
N ALA A 9 20.75 -5.35 7.62
CA ALA A 9 19.73 -5.80 8.56
C ALA A 9 18.41 -5.05 8.39
N GLY A 10 18.46 -3.74 8.17
CA GLY A 10 17.30 -2.92 7.86
C GLY A 10 16.57 -3.39 6.60
N PHE A 11 17.30 -3.56 5.48
CA PHE A 11 16.68 -4.03 4.24
C PHE A 11 16.18 -5.48 4.31
N ALA A 12 16.84 -6.34 5.08
CA ALA A 12 16.34 -7.69 5.33
C ALA A 12 15.03 -7.66 6.14
N ALA A 13 14.92 -6.78 7.14
CA ALA A 13 13.70 -6.60 7.91
C ALA A 13 12.56 -6.04 7.04
N ASP A 14 12.85 -5.04 6.19
CA ASP A 14 11.90 -4.50 5.21
C ASP A 14 11.33 -5.61 4.31
N ALA A 15 12.21 -6.40 3.69
CA ALA A 15 11.80 -7.50 2.82
C ALA A 15 10.98 -8.56 3.58
N PHE A 16 11.42 -8.94 4.79
CA PHE A 16 10.68 -9.88 5.63
C PHE A 16 9.27 -9.38 5.93
N ALA A 17 9.12 -8.11 6.31
CA ALA A 17 7.83 -7.50 6.63
C ALA A 17 6.89 -7.54 5.41
N ARG A 18 7.38 -7.18 4.22
CA ARG A 18 6.59 -7.17 2.98
C ARG A 18 6.17 -8.57 2.53
N VAL A 19 7.05 -9.57 2.67
CA VAL A 19 6.78 -10.95 2.22
C VAL A 19 5.82 -11.65 3.18
N THR A 20 5.99 -11.45 4.48
CA THR A 20 5.18 -12.16 5.50
C THR A 20 3.88 -11.43 5.85
N GLY A 21 3.81 -10.12 5.64
CA GLY A 21 2.70 -9.29 6.11
C GLY A 21 2.67 -9.14 7.64
N THR A 22 3.78 -9.41 8.33
CA THR A 22 3.90 -9.33 9.78
C THR A 22 5.00 -8.33 10.19
N VAL A 23 5.00 -7.90 11.45
CA VAL A 23 6.04 -6.97 11.94
C VAL A 23 7.40 -7.66 11.90
N ALA A 24 8.40 -6.99 11.33
CA ALA A 24 9.79 -7.43 11.34
C ALA A 24 10.58 -6.76 12.47
N PRO A 25 11.07 -7.50 13.48
CA PRO A 25 11.95 -6.94 14.50
C PRO A 25 13.36 -6.69 13.94
N LEU A 26 13.88 -5.48 14.14
CA LEU A 26 15.25 -5.09 13.80
C LEU A 26 15.97 -4.65 15.07
N LEU A 27 16.96 -5.41 15.53
CA LEU A 27 17.72 -5.08 16.75
C LEU A 27 19.06 -4.43 16.38
N VAL A 28 19.35 -3.27 16.94
CA VAL A 28 20.59 -2.52 16.68
C VAL A 28 21.17 -1.86 17.93
N SER A 29 22.45 -1.50 17.86
CA SER A 29 23.13 -0.74 18.91
C SER A 29 22.83 0.77 18.82
N THR A 30 23.24 1.53 19.83
CA THR A 30 23.11 2.99 19.89
C THR A 30 24.05 3.71 18.92
N GLY A 31 23.75 4.99 18.64
CA GLY A 31 24.56 5.91 17.85
C GLY A 31 24.78 5.40 16.42
N PRO A 32 26.03 5.16 15.97
CA PRO A 32 26.30 4.76 14.59
C PRO A 32 25.50 3.54 14.12
N GLY A 33 25.36 2.51 14.94
CA GLY A 33 24.59 1.31 14.57
C GLY A 33 23.12 1.62 14.30
N ALA A 34 22.52 2.47 15.14
CA ALA A 34 21.17 2.97 14.95
C ALA A 34 21.07 3.81 13.65
N LEU A 35 21.97 4.79 13.47
CA LEU A 35 21.93 5.71 12.32
C LEU A 35 22.12 4.99 10.98
N MET A 36 22.90 3.91 10.94
CA MET A 36 23.09 3.08 9.74
C MET A 36 21.82 2.37 9.26
N THR A 37 20.73 2.37 10.05
CA THR A 37 19.43 1.82 9.64
C THR A 37 18.52 2.83 8.92
N LEU A 38 18.84 4.14 8.98
CA LEU A 38 17.92 5.19 8.53
C LEU A 38 17.50 5.06 7.06
N ALA A 39 18.43 4.69 6.17
CA ALA A 39 18.12 4.50 4.76
C ALA A 39 17.10 3.38 4.54
N ALA A 40 17.29 2.23 5.21
CA ALA A 40 16.35 1.12 5.13
C ALA A 40 14.99 1.44 5.77
N LEU A 41 14.98 2.15 6.91
CA LEU A 41 13.73 2.57 7.54
C LEU A 41 12.97 3.59 6.68
N GLN A 42 13.66 4.49 5.97
CA GLN A 42 13.03 5.40 5.03
C GLN A 42 12.33 4.64 3.89
N GLU A 43 12.99 3.61 3.34
CA GLU A 43 12.38 2.73 2.33
C GLU A 43 11.16 1.98 2.90
N SER A 44 11.26 1.47 4.13
CA SER A 44 10.12 0.86 4.82
C SER A 44 8.95 1.83 5.01
N ALA A 45 9.22 3.10 5.30
CA ALA A 45 8.18 4.12 5.41
C ALA A 45 7.50 4.37 4.06
N ALA A 46 8.28 4.51 2.99
CA ALA A 46 7.76 4.73 1.64
C ALA A 46 6.84 3.59 1.17
N ALA A 47 7.16 2.35 1.53
CA ALA A 47 6.36 1.19 1.15
C ALA A 47 5.30 0.77 2.17
N SER A 48 5.21 1.47 3.31
CA SER A 48 4.34 1.10 4.43
C SER A 48 4.65 -0.30 4.98
N ALA A 49 5.92 -0.65 5.11
CA ALA A 49 6.39 -1.92 5.65
C ALA A 49 6.48 -1.86 7.20
N PRO A 50 5.85 -2.80 7.94
CA PRO A 50 5.83 -2.79 9.40
C PRO A 50 7.16 -3.31 9.99
N VAL A 51 8.16 -2.43 10.14
CA VAL A 51 9.44 -2.76 10.79
C VAL A 51 9.46 -2.19 12.20
N LEU A 52 9.69 -3.02 13.22
CA LEU A 52 9.94 -2.55 14.58
C LEU A 52 11.45 -2.52 14.84
N ALA A 53 12.04 -1.35 14.71
CA ALA A 53 13.44 -1.13 14.99
C ALA A 53 13.65 -0.81 16.48
N ILE A 54 14.43 -1.64 17.14
CA ILE A 54 14.73 -1.57 18.57
C ILE A 54 16.22 -1.26 18.72
N GLY A 55 16.50 -0.03 19.15
CA GLY A 55 17.85 0.44 19.40
C GLY A 55 18.16 0.47 20.89
N SER A 56 19.39 0.11 21.26
CA SER A 56 19.89 0.54 22.56
C SER A 56 20.11 2.05 22.60
N GLN A 57 20.26 2.57 23.80
CA GLN A 57 20.56 3.97 24.07
C GLN A 57 21.66 4.06 25.13
N VAL A 58 22.39 5.18 25.19
CA VAL A 58 23.32 5.47 26.31
C VAL A 58 22.61 5.37 27.67
N PRO A 59 23.36 5.17 28.77
CA PRO A 59 22.77 5.11 30.10
C PRO A 59 21.89 6.32 30.44
N THR A 60 20.88 6.12 31.28
CA THR A 60 19.87 7.14 31.62
C THR A 60 20.45 8.48 32.06
N ALA A 61 21.60 8.47 32.75
CA ALA A 61 22.30 9.65 33.21
C ALA A 61 22.79 10.59 32.09
N GLY A 62 22.98 10.09 30.87
CA GLY A 62 23.41 10.87 29.69
C GLY A 62 22.26 11.42 28.85
N LEU A 63 21.03 10.94 29.06
CA LEU A 63 19.89 11.27 28.22
C LEU A 63 19.52 12.75 28.29
N GLY A 64 19.01 13.26 27.16
CA GLY A 64 18.61 14.68 27.04
C GLY A 64 19.80 15.62 26.85
N GLY A 65 20.85 15.17 26.16
CA GLY A 65 21.99 16.00 25.84
C GLY A 65 22.85 16.39 27.05
N ARG A 66 22.88 15.55 28.10
CA ARG A 66 23.68 15.81 29.31
C ARG A 66 25.19 15.66 29.10
N ARG A 67 25.62 15.15 27.92
CA ARG A 67 27.01 15.09 27.43
C ARG A 67 27.95 14.51 28.48
N LYS A 68 27.69 13.26 28.85
CA LYS A 68 28.48 12.54 29.87
C LYS A 68 29.70 11.83 29.29
N GLY A 69 29.92 11.93 27.97
CA GLY A 69 31.06 11.33 27.29
C GLY A 69 30.89 9.83 27.07
N TYR A 70 29.64 9.36 26.93
CA TYR A 70 29.39 7.95 26.65
C TYR A 70 29.81 7.61 25.22
N LEU A 71 30.29 6.38 25.02
CA LEU A 71 30.58 5.87 23.69
C LEU A 71 29.30 5.91 22.84
N HIS A 72 29.40 6.45 21.63
CA HIS A 72 28.29 6.59 20.68
C HIS A 72 27.15 7.53 21.13
N GLU A 73 27.42 8.45 22.07
CA GLU A 73 26.45 9.44 22.55
C GLU A 73 26.01 10.44 21.47
N LEU A 74 24.70 10.53 21.26
CA LEU A 74 24.04 11.61 20.52
C LEU A 74 23.31 12.54 21.50
N VAL A 75 23.15 13.81 21.12
CA VAL A 75 22.36 14.78 21.92
C VAL A 75 20.92 14.28 22.09
N ASP A 76 20.32 13.84 20.98
CA ASP A 76 19.00 13.22 20.97
C ASP A 76 18.89 12.18 19.82
N GLN A 77 19.25 10.92 20.08
CA GLN A 77 19.21 9.85 19.05
C GLN A 77 17.83 9.72 18.40
N LYS A 78 16.76 9.70 19.21
CA LYS A 78 15.40 9.57 18.70
C LYS A 78 14.98 10.71 17.76
N ALA A 79 15.62 11.89 17.85
CA ALA A 79 15.34 12.99 16.93
C ALA A 79 15.76 12.65 15.49
N SER A 80 16.80 11.81 15.31
CA SER A 80 17.24 11.36 14.00
C SER A 80 16.21 10.47 13.28
N PHE A 81 15.26 9.88 14.01
CA PHE A 81 14.25 8.97 13.46
C PHE A 81 12.88 9.61 13.27
N ARG A 82 12.60 10.75 13.93
CA ARG A 82 11.24 11.30 14.08
C ARG A 82 10.49 11.50 12.75
N ASP A 83 11.19 11.95 11.72
CA ASP A 83 10.60 12.23 10.40
C ASP A 83 10.87 11.10 9.38
N VAL A 84 11.43 9.98 9.84
CA VAL A 84 11.69 8.79 9.02
C VAL A 84 10.74 7.65 9.39
N VAL A 85 10.46 7.48 10.69
CA VAL A 85 9.57 6.43 11.19
C VAL A 85 8.19 6.97 11.54
N LYS A 86 7.19 6.09 11.54
CA LYS A 86 5.81 6.43 11.89
C LYS A 86 5.66 6.88 13.33
N SER A 87 6.37 6.24 14.26
CA SER A 87 6.34 6.61 15.67
C SER A 87 7.64 6.24 16.38
N VAL A 88 7.89 6.94 17.48
CA VAL A 88 9.07 6.78 18.33
C VAL A 88 8.61 6.48 19.75
N HIS A 89 9.17 5.43 20.33
CA HIS A 89 8.89 4.97 21.70
C HIS A 89 10.20 4.99 22.50
N THR A 90 10.13 5.36 23.78
CA THR A 90 11.30 5.34 24.67
C THR A 90 10.98 4.67 25.99
N VAL A 91 11.85 3.76 26.41
CA VAL A 91 11.79 3.12 27.72
C VAL A 91 12.71 3.84 28.71
N ARG A 92 12.28 3.93 29.96
CA ARG A 92 13.04 4.52 31.09
C ARG A 92 13.23 3.57 32.25
N THR A 93 12.37 2.57 32.38
CA THR A 93 12.44 1.53 33.42
C THR A 93 12.07 0.17 32.85
N ALA A 94 12.58 -0.91 33.45
CA ALA A 94 12.34 -2.26 32.94
C ALA A 94 10.85 -2.64 32.89
N SER A 95 10.03 -2.14 33.83
CA SER A 95 8.58 -2.38 33.87
C SER A 95 7.84 -1.83 32.66
N GLN A 96 8.41 -0.87 31.94
CA GLN A 96 7.79 -0.29 30.74
C GLN A 96 8.02 -1.13 29.48
N ILE A 97 9.04 -2.00 29.46
CA ILE A 97 9.45 -2.72 28.24
C ILE A 97 8.29 -3.51 27.62
N PRO A 98 7.52 -4.34 28.35
CA PRO A 98 6.46 -5.14 27.73
C PRO A 98 5.41 -4.28 27.02
N SER A 99 4.92 -3.24 27.71
CA SER A 99 3.90 -2.34 27.16
C SER A 99 4.44 -1.46 26.03
N ALA A 100 5.69 -1.00 26.11
CA ALA A 100 6.33 -0.23 25.05
C ALA A 100 6.52 -1.06 23.78
N VAL A 101 6.93 -2.33 23.91
CA VAL A 101 7.03 -3.26 22.77
C VAL A 101 5.64 -3.51 22.16
N ALA A 102 4.61 -3.75 22.97
CA ALA A 102 3.24 -3.95 22.46
C ALA A 102 2.70 -2.72 21.73
N ALA A 103 2.88 -1.53 22.29
CA ALA A 103 2.46 -0.28 21.68
C ALA A 103 3.21 0.00 20.36
N ALA A 104 4.53 -0.25 20.34
CA ALA A 104 5.34 -0.09 19.14
C ALA A 104 4.95 -1.09 18.04
N TRP A 105 4.67 -2.34 18.42
CA TRP A 105 4.20 -3.38 17.51
C TRP A 105 2.82 -3.06 16.91
N ALA A 106 1.86 -2.65 17.75
CA ALA A 106 0.55 -2.22 17.28
C ALA A 106 0.68 -1.00 16.34
N SER A 107 1.50 0.00 16.71
CA SER A 107 1.73 1.19 15.88
C SER A 107 2.30 0.84 14.51
N ALA A 108 3.19 -0.16 14.41
CA ALA A 108 3.76 -0.59 13.14
C ALA A 108 2.70 -1.23 12.21
N LEU A 109 1.69 -1.89 12.78
CA LEU A 109 0.60 -2.56 12.06
C LEU A 109 -0.60 -1.65 11.74
N GLU A 110 -0.88 -0.65 12.55
CA GLU A 110 -2.00 0.29 12.31
C GLU A 110 -1.92 0.86 10.90
N ALA A 111 -3.04 0.99 10.18
CA ALA A 111 -3.05 1.59 8.85
C ALA A 111 -2.80 3.12 8.93
N PRO A 112 -1.95 3.71 8.06
CA PRO A 112 -1.03 3.01 7.17
C PRO A 112 0.11 2.36 7.99
N ALA A 113 0.42 1.10 7.68
CA ALA A 113 1.52 0.39 8.33
C ALA A 113 2.85 1.10 8.05
N GLY A 114 3.86 0.87 8.89
CA GLY A 114 5.15 1.52 8.70
C GLY A 114 6.17 1.21 9.77
N PRO A 115 7.40 1.69 9.58
CA PRO A 115 8.48 1.47 10.53
C PRO A 115 8.24 2.25 11.82
N VAL A 116 8.67 1.69 12.94
CA VAL A 116 8.58 2.25 14.28
C VAL A 116 9.93 2.11 14.96
N TRP A 117 10.32 3.13 15.74
CA TRP A 117 11.56 3.13 16.49
C TRP A 117 11.29 3.01 17.99
N LEU A 118 11.96 2.09 18.68
CA LEU A 118 11.88 1.89 20.12
C LEU A 118 13.30 1.95 20.72
N GLU A 119 13.53 2.87 21.65
CA GLU A 119 14.82 2.99 22.34
C GLU A 119 14.78 2.50 23.78
N ILE A 120 15.80 1.73 24.17
CA ILE A 120 15.96 1.23 25.53
C ILE A 120 17.38 1.56 26.05
N PRO A 121 17.52 2.36 27.13
CA PRO A 121 18.82 2.66 27.74
C PRO A 121 19.56 1.40 28.21
N GLN A 122 20.89 1.40 28.01
CA GLN A 122 21.75 0.26 28.35
C GLN A 122 21.65 -0.13 29.83
N ASP A 123 21.67 0.84 30.74
CA ASP A 123 21.56 0.60 32.18
C ASP A 123 20.20 0.00 32.56
N VAL A 124 19.13 0.34 31.83
CA VAL A 124 17.81 -0.29 32.00
C VAL A 124 17.82 -1.74 31.52
N LEU A 125 18.50 -2.04 30.41
CA LEU A 125 18.64 -3.41 29.88
C LEU A 125 19.47 -4.32 30.81
N LEU A 126 20.48 -3.77 31.48
CA LEU A 126 21.42 -4.52 32.33
C LEU A 126 21.00 -4.59 33.80
N ALA A 127 20.05 -3.75 34.23
CA ALA A 127 19.63 -3.70 35.62
C ALA A 127 18.94 -5.01 36.04
N PRO A 128 19.13 -5.46 37.31
CA PRO A 128 18.30 -6.49 37.90
C PRO A 128 16.82 -6.06 37.85
N VAL A 129 15.94 -7.01 37.51
CA VAL A 129 14.50 -6.74 37.43
C VAL A 129 13.75 -7.52 38.50
N SER A 130 12.84 -6.84 39.21
CA SER A 130 11.86 -7.45 40.10
C SER A 130 10.47 -7.59 39.44
N VAL A 131 10.40 -7.31 38.14
CA VAL A 131 9.17 -7.36 37.35
C VAL A 131 8.84 -8.83 37.05
N PRO A 132 7.59 -9.28 37.24
CA PRO A 132 7.22 -10.65 36.95
C PRO A 132 7.36 -10.97 35.45
N PRO A 133 7.57 -12.24 35.07
CA PRO A 133 7.55 -12.65 33.68
C PRO A 133 6.26 -12.25 32.94
N VAL A 134 6.38 -11.87 31.67
CA VAL A 134 5.23 -11.54 30.82
C VAL A 134 4.47 -12.83 30.51
N THR A 135 3.23 -12.93 30.98
CA THR A 135 2.36 -14.10 30.75
C THR A 135 1.35 -13.89 29.62
N SER A 136 1.02 -12.64 29.31
CA SER A 136 0.13 -12.27 28.21
C SER A 136 0.48 -10.89 27.69
N LEU A 137 0.51 -10.74 26.36
CA LEU A 137 0.70 -9.46 25.70
C LEU A 137 -0.22 -9.41 24.48
N ARG A 138 -0.98 -8.32 24.33
CA ARG A 138 -1.80 -8.06 23.14
C ARG A 138 -1.24 -6.84 22.42
N ALA A 139 -1.03 -6.99 21.12
CA ALA A 139 -0.54 -5.94 20.23
C ALA A 139 -1.38 -5.96 18.95
N GLU A 140 -2.65 -5.57 19.09
CA GLU A 140 -3.60 -5.51 17.98
C GLU A 140 -3.62 -4.09 17.40
N PRO A 141 -3.59 -3.93 16.06
CA PRO A 141 -3.75 -2.63 15.45
C PRO A 141 -5.17 -2.12 15.67
N ARG A 142 -5.30 -0.80 15.86
CA ARG A 142 -6.60 -0.14 15.88
C ARG A 142 -7.22 -0.16 14.46
N PRO A 143 -8.50 -0.55 14.31
CA PRO A 143 -9.22 -0.48 13.03
C PRO A 143 -9.30 0.95 12.50
N LEU A 144 -9.42 1.08 11.17
CA LEU A 144 -9.57 2.37 10.50
C LEU A 144 -10.77 2.31 9.54
N PRO A 145 -12.01 2.26 10.06
CA PRO A 145 -13.21 2.14 9.26
C PRO A 145 -13.49 3.44 8.48
N PRO A 146 -14.12 3.35 7.30
CA PRO A 146 -14.58 4.54 6.58
C PRO A 146 -15.73 5.24 7.30
N ARG A 147 -15.86 6.55 7.06
CA ARG A 147 -16.99 7.33 7.55
C ARG A 147 -18.26 7.01 6.75
N PRO A 148 -19.40 6.67 7.40
CA PRO A 148 -20.62 6.26 6.69
C PRO A 148 -21.12 7.28 5.66
N GLU A 149 -21.03 8.57 5.97
CA GLU A 149 -21.44 9.66 5.08
C GLU A 149 -20.60 9.73 3.80
N LEU A 150 -19.29 9.45 3.88
CA LEU A 150 -18.39 9.43 2.74
C LEU A 150 -18.58 8.15 1.91
N THR A 151 -18.78 7.01 2.57
CA THR A 151 -19.10 5.73 1.91
C THR A 151 -20.41 5.84 1.12
N ALA A 152 -21.45 6.45 1.71
CA ALA A 152 -22.75 6.62 1.05
C ALA A 152 -22.64 7.52 -0.19
N GLU A 153 -21.91 8.63 -0.11
CA GLU A 153 -21.70 9.52 -1.25
C GLU A 153 -20.86 8.86 -2.35
N ALA A 154 -19.81 8.12 -1.99
CA ALA A 154 -19.02 7.36 -2.94
C ALA A 154 -19.86 6.28 -3.64
N ALA A 155 -20.68 5.53 -2.90
CA ALA A 155 -21.59 4.55 -3.47
C ALA A 155 -22.61 5.19 -4.41
N ARG A 156 -23.15 6.37 -4.06
CA ARG A 156 -24.05 7.14 -4.94
C ARG A 156 -23.38 7.53 -6.25
N LEU A 157 -22.14 8.02 -6.20
CA LEU A 157 -21.37 8.37 -7.40
C LEU A 157 -21.10 7.13 -8.26
N LEU A 158 -20.66 6.03 -7.65
CA LEU A 158 -20.32 4.79 -8.35
C LEU A 158 -21.55 4.11 -8.98
N ASN A 159 -22.69 4.08 -8.28
CA ASN A 159 -23.93 3.52 -8.82
C ASN A 159 -24.50 4.33 -9.99
N ALA A 160 -24.20 5.63 -10.06
CA ALA A 160 -24.64 6.51 -11.15
C ALA A 160 -23.63 6.59 -12.31
N ALA A 161 -22.45 5.98 -12.17
CA ALA A 161 -21.40 6.02 -13.18
C ALA A 161 -21.75 5.17 -14.40
N GLU A 162 -21.52 5.72 -15.59
CA GLU A 162 -21.64 5.01 -16.87
C GLU A 162 -20.33 4.33 -17.28
N ARG A 163 -19.19 4.87 -16.82
CA ARG A 163 -17.83 4.41 -17.18
C ARG A 163 -16.92 4.33 -15.94
N PRO A 164 -17.34 3.63 -14.86
CA PRO A 164 -16.53 3.51 -13.67
C PRO A 164 -15.25 2.72 -13.95
N VAL A 165 -14.12 3.18 -13.41
CA VAL A 165 -12.83 2.49 -13.46
C VAL A 165 -12.23 2.44 -12.07
N ILE A 166 -11.54 1.36 -11.74
CA ILE A 166 -10.83 1.20 -10.46
C ILE A 166 -9.32 1.21 -10.71
N LEU A 167 -8.59 2.03 -9.96
CA LEU A 167 -7.13 2.00 -9.87
C LEU A 167 -6.71 1.47 -8.49
N ALA A 168 -6.24 0.21 -8.47
CA ALA A 168 -5.82 -0.46 -7.24
C ALA A 168 -4.33 -0.19 -6.92
N GLY A 169 -4.12 0.38 -5.75
CA GLY A 169 -2.83 0.73 -5.15
C GLY A 169 -2.20 -0.39 -4.31
N GLY A 170 -1.02 -0.11 -3.77
CA GLY A 170 -0.34 -1.02 -2.85
C GLY A 170 -1.08 -1.20 -1.51
N GLY A 171 -1.91 -0.23 -1.11
CA GLY A 171 -2.75 -0.36 0.08
C GLY A 171 -3.70 -1.55 0.03
N VAL A 172 -4.23 -1.89 -1.16
CA VAL A 172 -5.09 -3.08 -1.34
C VAL A 172 -4.33 -4.37 -1.03
N VAL A 173 -3.08 -4.47 -1.49
CA VAL A 173 -2.25 -5.66 -1.26
C VAL A 173 -1.94 -5.81 0.23
N ARG A 174 -1.51 -4.72 0.87
CA ARG A 174 -1.14 -4.73 2.30
C ARG A 174 -2.32 -5.00 3.22
N ALA A 175 -3.50 -4.48 2.89
CA ALA A 175 -4.72 -4.73 3.65
C ALA A 175 -5.30 -6.14 3.43
N GLY A 176 -4.74 -6.93 2.50
CA GLY A 176 -5.28 -8.24 2.13
C GLY A 176 -6.62 -8.16 1.41
N ALA A 177 -6.97 -7.02 0.82
CA ALA A 177 -8.31 -6.68 0.35
C ALA A 177 -8.64 -7.20 -1.07
N ARG A 178 -8.01 -8.31 -1.49
CA ARG A 178 -8.15 -8.84 -2.87
C ARG A 178 -9.57 -9.32 -3.16
N GLN A 179 -10.22 -9.92 -2.18
CA GLN A 179 -11.56 -10.48 -2.35
C GLN A 179 -12.61 -9.38 -2.40
N GLU A 180 -12.47 -8.37 -1.53
CA GLU A 180 -13.33 -7.20 -1.43
C GLU A 180 -13.21 -6.34 -2.69
N LEU A 181 -11.99 -6.10 -3.18
CA LEU A 181 -11.77 -5.42 -4.47
C LEU A 181 -12.44 -6.18 -5.62
N ARG A 182 -12.30 -7.51 -5.64
CA ARG A 182 -12.91 -8.35 -6.67
C ARG A 182 -14.43 -8.28 -6.66
N ALA A 183 -15.04 -8.42 -5.49
CA ALA A 183 -16.49 -8.33 -5.33
C ALA A 183 -17.01 -6.97 -5.80
N LEU A 184 -16.35 -5.88 -5.41
CA LEU A 184 -16.74 -4.53 -5.83
C LEU A 184 -16.60 -4.34 -7.35
N ALA A 185 -15.48 -4.76 -7.94
CA ALA A 185 -15.26 -4.66 -9.39
C ALA A 185 -16.32 -5.46 -10.18
N GLU A 186 -16.65 -6.67 -9.74
CA GLU A 186 -17.67 -7.51 -10.38
C GLU A 186 -19.09 -6.93 -10.22
N ALA A 187 -19.39 -6.29 -9.08
CA ALA A 187 -20.68 -5.63 -8.84
C ALA A 187 -20.85 -4.39 -9.72
N LEU A 188 -19.79 -3.60 -9.91
CA LEU A 188 -19.81 -2.42 -10.78
C LEU A 188 -19.64 -2.74 -12.28
N ASP A 189 -19.23 -3.97 -12.62
CA ASP A 189 -18.69 -4.33 -13.94
C ASP A 189 -17.54 -3.38 -14.38
N ALA A 190 -16.76 -2.90 -13.41
CA ALA A 190 -15.75 -1.87 -13.59
C ALA A 190 -14.37 -2.50 -13.94
N PRO A 191 -13.69 -2.02 -15.00
CA PRO A 191 -12.32 -2.42 -15.28
C PRO A 191 -11.35 -1.99 -14.18
N VAL A 192 -10.32 -2.81 -13.94
CA VAL A 192 -9.35 -2.62 -12.88
C VAL A 192 -7.94 -2.45 -13.46
N ALA A 193 -7.33 -1.30 -13.19
CA ALA A 193 -5.90 -1.05 -13.34
C ALA A 193 -5.18 -1.28 -12.01
N THR A 194 -3.87 -1.54 -12.07
CA THR A 194 -3.02 -1.63 -10.87
C THR A 194 -1.82 -0.71 -10.99
N THR A 195 -1.49 -0.04 -9.88
CA THR A 195 -0.20 0.65 -9.73
C THR A 195 0.95 -0.35 -9.62
N PHE A 196 2.20 0.14 -9.62
CA PHE A 196 3.39 -0.68 -9.36
C PHE A 196 3.29 -1.43 -8.02
N GLY A 197 2.95 -0.71 -6.94
CA GLY A 197 2.73 -1.32 -5.61
C GLY A 197 1.47 -2.18 -5.54
N GLY A 198 0.50 -1.95 -6.43
CA GLY A 198 -0.75 -2.70 -6.51
C GLY A 198 -0.67 -4.00 -7.32
N LYS A 199 0.50 -4.36 -7.87
CA LYS A 199 0.63 -5.64 -8.58
C LYS A 199 0.31 -6.81 -7.65
N GLY A 200 -0.58 -7.68 -8.10
CA GLY A 200 -1.15 -8.76 -7.30
C GLY A 200 -2.43 -8.41 -6.53
N ALA A 201 -2.89 -7.15 -6.52
CA ALA A 201 -4.16 -6.77 -5.91
C ALA A 201 -5.37 -7.39 -6.63
N PHE A 202 -5.26 -7.61 -7.95
CA PHE A 202 -6.33 -8.14 -8.79
C PHE A 202 -5.79 -9.24 -9.73
N PRO A 203 -6.55 -10.31 -10.02
CA PRO A 203 -6.05 -11.41 -10.85
C PRO A 203 -5.77 -10.95 -12.29
N TRP A 204 -4.57 -11.23 -12.79
CA TRP A 204 -4.11 -10.77 -14.10
C TRP A 204 -5.04 -11.18 -15.24
N ASP A 205 -5.52 -12.43 -15.24
CA ASP A 205 -6.37 -12.99 -16.29
C ASP A 205 -7.88 -12.78 -16.08
N HIS A 206 -8.27 -12.04 -15.03
CA HIS A 206 -9.68 -11.74 -14.80
C HIS A 206 -10.24 -10.91 -15.97
N PRO A 207 -11.50 -11.15 -16.42
CA PRO A 207 -12.07 -10.41 -17.54
C PRO A 207 -12.09 -8.89 -17.39
N LEU A 208 -12.21 -8.38 -16.15
CA LEU A 208 -12.15 -6.94 -15.82
C LEU A 208 -10.73 -6.41 -15.59
N SER A 209 -9.71 -7.25 -15.66
CA SER A 209 -8.33 -6.80 -15.55
C SER A 209 -7.94 -6.04 -16.81
N LEU A 210 -7.45 -4.81 -16.67
CA LEU A 210 -6.86 -4.09 -17.79
C LEU A 210 -5.52 -4.68 -18.23
N GLN A 211 -4.89 -5.53 -17.41
CA GLN A 211 -3.53 -6.02 -17.64
C GLN A 211 -2.58 -4.86 -17.93
N SER A 212 -2.72 -3.79 -17.12
CA SER A 212 -2.16 -2.49 -17.43
C SER A 212 -0.68 -2.35 -17.06
N TRP A 213 0.00 -1.51 -17.81
CA TRP A 213 1.27 -0.88 -17.43
C TRP A 213 0.98 0.59 -17.18
N LEU A 214 1.26 1.12 -15.98
CA LEU A 214 0.68 2.40 -15.59
C LEU A 214 1.29 3.60 -16.35
N GLU A 215 2.54 3.51 -16.77
CA GLU A 215 3.21 4.54 -17.59
C GLU A 215 2.83 4.48 -19.07
N ASP A 216 2.06 3.46 -19.49
CA ASP A 216 1.59 3.38 -20.86
C ASP A 216 0.55 4.48 -21.13
N ALA A 217 0.73 5.21 -22.22
CA ALA A 217 -0.11 6.36 -22.57
C ALA A 217 -1.59 5.96 -22.75
N HIS A 218 -1.87 4.78 -23.29
CA HIS A 218 -3.25 4.30 -23.46
C HIS A 218 -3.90 3.94 -22.13
N THR A 219 -3.14 3.36 -21.19
CA THR A 219 -3.62 3.14 -19.82
C THR A 219 -3.94 4.49 -19.15
N THR A 220 -3.07 5.49 -19.33
CA THR A 220 -3.28 6.84 -18.79
C THR A 220 -4.56 7.45 -19.36
N GLU A 221 -4.69 7.52 -20.69
CA GLU A 221 -5.86 8.07 -21.38
C GLU A 221 -7.17 7.38 -20.97
N PHE A 222 -7.14 6.04 -20.82
CA PHE A 222 -8.27 5.25 -20.36
C PHE A 222 -8.70 5.62 -18.94
N LEU A 223 -7.74 5.76 -18.01
CA LEU A 223 -8.02 6.16 -16.63
C LEU A 223 -8.56 7.59 -16.55
N GLU A 224 -8.03 8.49 -17.38
CA GLU A 224 -8.48 9.88 -17.43
C GLU A 224 -9.89 10.05 -18.01
N ASP A 225 -10.32 9.15 -18.90
CA ASP A 225 -11.64 9.17 -19.54
C ASP A 225 -12.77 8.62 -18.65
N ALA A 226 -12.44 7.99 -17.52
CA ALA A 226 -13.42 7.52 -16.55
C ALA A 226 -14.29 8.70 -16.07
N ASP A 227 -15.61 8.51 -16.03
CA ASP A 227 -16.54 9.50 -15.47
C ASP A 227 -16.54 9.46 -13.93
N VAL A 228 -16.28 8.29 -13.35
CA VAL A 228 -15.91 8.09 -11.95
C VAL A 228 -14.69 7.16 -11.86
N LEU A 229 -13.58 7.69 -11.35
CA LEU A 229 -12.38 6.92 -11.05
C LEU A 229 -12.30 6.64 -9.54
N LEU A 230 -12.30 5.35 -9.17
CA LEU A 230 -12.07 4.92 -7.80
C LEU A 230 -10.59 4.53 -7.61
N VAL A 231 -9.86 5.33 -6.86
CA VAL A 231 -8.47 5.05 -6.48
C VAL A 231 -8.46 4.45 -5.07
N VAL A 232 -7.80 3.30 -4.90
CA VAL A 232 -7.81 2.57 -3.63
C VAL A 232 -6.39 2.29 -3.16
N GLY A 233 -5.99 2.85 -2.01
CA GLY A 233 -4.68 2.63 -1.39
C GLY A 233 -3.52 3.18 -2.22
N SER A 234 -3.72 4.32 -2.88
CA SER A 234 -2.70 5.06 -3.61
C SER A 234 -2.90 6.57 -3.46
N GLY A 235 -1.79 7.29 -3.26
CA GLY A 235 -1.74 8.75 -3.23
C GLY A 235 -1.59 9.40 -4.61
N LEU A 236 -1.57 8.64 -5.71
CA LEU A 236 -1.27 9.15 -7.06
C LEU A 236 0.05 9.94 -7.14
N GLY A 237 1.09 9.48 -6.42
CA GLY A 237 2.44 10.05 -6.51
C GLY A 237 3.08 9.87 -7.89
N GLU A 238 4.33 10.32 -8.04
CA GLU A 238 5.06 10.44 -9.32
C GLU A 238 4.82 9.25 -10.27
N LEU A 239 5.23 8.03 -9.89
CA LEU A 239 5.09 6.86 -10.77
C LEU A 239 3.63 6.45 -11.01
N SER A 240 2.75 6.63 -10.02
CA SER A 240 1.33 6.28 -10.14
C SER A 240 0.49 7.30 -10.92
N SER A 241 1.06 8.47 -11.21
CA SER A 241 0.44 9.56 -11.99
C SER A 241 1.18 9.82 -13.30
N ASN A 242 1.99 8.86 -13.75
CA ASN A 242 2.84 8.99 -14.94
C ASN A 242 3.67 10.28 -14.90
N TYR A 243 4.46 10.46 -13.84
CA TYR A 243 5.28 11.63 -13.56
C TYR A 243 4.47 12.93 -13.51
N HIS A 244 3.34 12.90 -12.78
CA HIS A 244 2.43 14.04 -12.61
C HIS A 244 1.81 14.57 -13.91
N THR A 245 1.76 13.77 -14.97
CA THR A 245 1.06 14.12 -16.22
C THR A 245 -0.39 13.69 -16.22
N PHE A 246 -0.78 12.73 -15.37
CA PHE A 246 -2.15 12.23 -15.23
C PHE A 246 -3.15 13.33 -14.86
N ARG A 247 -4.24 13.46 -15.61
CA ARG A 247 -5.31 14.47 -15.44
C ARG A 247 -6.69 13.81 -15.54
N PRO A 248 -7.26 13.31 -14.43
CA PRO A 248 -8.60 12.73 -14.45
C PRO A 248 -9.65 13.78 -14.85
N ARG A 249 -10.52 13.45 -15.82
CA ARG A 249 -11.56 14.35 -16.31
C ARG A 249 -12.90 14.18 -15.59
N GLY A 250 -13.16 12.98 -15.07
CA GLY A 250 -14.35 12.67 -14.27
C GLY A 250 -14.21 12.99 -12.79
N ARG A 251 -15.12 12.44 -11.99
CA ARG A 251 -15.07 12.50 -10.53
C ARG A 251 -14.03 11.50 -10.00
N LEU A 252 -13.24 11.93 -9.04
CA LEU A 252 -12.27 11.09 -8.34
C LEU A 252 -12.82 10.72 -6.96
N VAL A 253 -12.83 9.43 -6.63
CA VAL A 253 -13.03 8.91 -5.27
C VAL A 253 -11.72 8.28 -4.84
N GLN A 254 -11.16 8.69 -3.70
CA GLN A 254 -9.87 8.22 -3.23
C GLN A 254 -10.00 7.60 -1.84
N ILE A 255 -9.74 6.30 -1.73
CA ILE A 255 -9.60 5.61 -0.44
C ILE A 255 -8.13 5.55 -0.10
N GLU A 256 -7.72 6.10 1.03
CA GLU A 256 -6.33 6.09 1.47
C GLU A 256 -6.25 6.10 3.00
N ALA A 257 -5.34 5.29 3.55
CA ALA A 257 -5.13 5.19 4.99
C ALA A 257 -4.21 6.32 5.48
N ASP A 258 -3.29 6.80 4.64
CA ASP A 258 -2.43 7.93 4.96
C ASP A 258 -3.12 9.27 4.70
N LEU A 259 -3.50 9.98 5.76
CA LEU A 259 -4.08 11.33 5.68
C LEU A 259 -3.23 12.29 4.85
N GLY A 260 -1.90 12.18 4.88
CA GLY A 260 -1.01 13.06 4.12
C GLY A 260 -1.05 12.82 2.60
N LYS A 261 -1.64 11.71 2.15
CA LYS A 261 -1.77 11.34 0.73
C LYS A 261 -3.17 11.57 0.17
N LEU A 262 -4.18 11.80 1.01
CA LEU A 262 -5.51 12.15 0.56
C LEU A 262 -5.48 13.51 -0.15
N GLU A 263 -5.96 13.52 -1.39
CA GLU A 263 -6.08 14.71 -2.24
C GLU A 263 -4.78 15.49 -2.47
N SER A 264 -3.62 14.92 -2.14
CA SER A 264 -2.33 15.62 -2.21
C SER A 264 -1.89 15.91 -3.64
N ASN A 265 -2.39 15.16 -4.62
CA ASN A 265 -2.11 15.34 -6.05
C ASN A 265 -3.33 15.78 -6.87
N HIS A 266 -4.55 15.37 -6.49
CA HIS A 266 -5.79 15.66 -7.21
C HIS A 266 -6.97 15.84 -6.24
N PRO A 267 -7.85 16.83 -6.44
CA PRO A 267 -9.10 16.93 -5.68
C PRO A 267 -9.97 15.68 -5.86
N ALA A 268 -10.56 15.19 -4.78
CA ALA A 268 -11.34 13.96 -4.77
C ALA A 268 -12.42 13.97 -3.68
N LEU A 269 -13.33 13.00 -3.74
CA LEU A 269 -13.99 12.53 -2.53
C LEU A 269 -13.01 11.63 -1.78
N GLY A 270 -12.26 12.21 -0.84
CA GLY A 270 -11.30 11.49 -0.01
C GLY A 270 -11.97 10.68 1.11
N ILE A 271 -11.61 9.41 1.25
CA ILE A 271 -12.07 8.51 2.31
C ILE A 271 -10.85 8.02 3.09
N HIS A 272 -10.68 8.58 4.29
CA HIS A 272 -9.64 8.14 5.22
C HIS A 272 -10.03 6.80 5.86
N ALA A 273 -9.48 5.71 5.34
CA ALA A 273 -9.85 4.36 5.75
C ALA A 273 -8.77 3.33 5.36
N ASP A 274 -8.77 2.21 6.07
CA ASP A 274 -8.14 0.99 5.56
C ASP A 274 -8.86 0.52 4.28
N ALA A 275 -8.07 0.05 3.31
CA ALA A 275 -8.60 -0.34 2.00
C ALA A 275 -9.59 -1.49 2.10
N ARG A 276 -9.36 -2.47 2.98
CA ARG A 276 -10.25 -3.63 3.13
C ARG A 276 -11.58 -3.22 3.74
N GLU A 277 -11.53 -2.44 4.84
CA GLU A 277 -12.73 -1.94 5.52
C GLU A 277 -13.58 -1.07 4.59
N ALA A 278 -12.94 -0.18 3.82
CA ALA A 278 -13.63 0.69 2.87
C ALA A 278 -14.24 -0.07 1.68
N LEU A 279 -13.51 -1.02 1.10
CA LEU A 279 -14.01 -1.84 0.00
C LEU A 279 -15.19 -2.72 0.43
N ALA A 280 -15.13 -3.30 1.63
CA ALA A 280 -16.23 -4.07 2.20
C ALA A 280 -17.49 -3.21 2.39
N ALA A 281 -17.33 -2.03 3.01
CA ALA A 281 -18.45 -1.11 3.23
C ALA A 281 -19.06 -0.59 1.91
N LEU A 282 -18.24 -0.33 0.89
CA LEU A 282 -18.74 0.03 -0.44
C LEU A 282 -19.47 -1.12 -1.11
N ALA A 283 -18.94 -2.35 -1.04
CA ALA A 283 -19.57 -3.52 -1.67
C ALA A 283 -20.99 -3.77 -1.14
N GLU A 284 -21.26 -3.47 0.14
CA GLU A 284 -22.60 -3.54 0.73
C GLU A 284 -23.55 -2.45 0.20
N ALA A 285 -23.03 -1.30 -0.22
CA ALA A 285 -23.81 -0.15 -0.68
C ALA A 285 -23.96 -0.07 -2.22
N ILE A 286 -23.21 -0.85 -2.98
CA ILE A 286 -23.32 -0.91 -4.44
C ILE A 286 -24.53 -1.74 -4.87
N THR A 287 -25.31 -1.21 -5.81
CA THR A 287 -26.33 -1.98 -6.51
C THR A 287 -25.68 -2.70 -7.70
N PRO A 288 -25.71 -4.03 -7.79
CA PRO A 288 -25.04 -4.75 -8.87
C PRO A 288 -25.53 -4.32 -10.25
N ALA A 289 -24.59 -3.95 -11.11
CA ALA A 289 -24.86 -3.60 -12.50
C ALA A 289 -25.54 -4.79 -13.21
N ARG A 290 -26.60 -4.51 -13.97
CA ARG A 290 -27.19 -5.51 -14.86
C ARG A 290 -26.17 -5.80 -15.95
N ARG A 291 -25.44 -6.92 -15.86
CA ARG A 291 -24.53 -7.38 -16.92
C ARG A 291 -25.28 -7.35 -18.26
N ALA A 292 -24.95 -6.40 -19.12
CA ALA A 292 -25.32 -6.48 -20.52
C ALA A 292 -24.71 -7.80 -21.04
N ARG A 293 -25.54 -8.70 -21.59
CA ARG A 293 -25.03 -9.95 -22.18
C ARG A 293 -23.92 -9.56 -23.14
N ARG A 294 -22.66 -9.92 -22.83
CA ARG A 294 -21.55 -9.84 -23.77
C ARG A 294 -22.05 -10.36 -25.11
N PRO A 295 -21.99 -9.58 -26.21
CA PRO A 295 -22.42 -10.07 -27.51
C PRO A 295 -21.66 -11.38 -27.77
N ARG A 296 -22.39 -12.47 -28.01
CA ARG A 296 -21.75 -13.70 -28.50
C ARG A 296 -21.00 -13.32 -29.78
N PRO A 297 -19.73 -13.71 -29.96
CA PRO A 297 -19.07 -13.51 -31.24
C PRO A 297 -19.95 -14.16 -32.32
N ARG A 298 -20.37 -13.36 -33.31
CA ARG A 298 -21.20 -13.85 -34.42
C ARG A 298 -20.39 -14.93 -35.16
N PRO A 299 -20.96 -16.11 -35.46
CA PRO A 299 -20.29 -17.07 -36.32
C PRO A 299 -20.13 -16.42 -37.71
N GLY A 300 -18.90 -16.27 -38.19
CA GLY A 300 -18.62 -15.82 -39.57
C GLY A 300 -18.00 -14.42 -39.76
N CYS A 301 -17.65 -13.68 -38.71
CA CYS A 301 -16.77 -12.51 -38.86
C CYS A 301 -15.30 -12.94 -38.86
N SER A 302 -14.75 -13.21 -40.03
CA SER A 302 -13.28 -13.24 -40.23
C SER A 302 -12.71 -11.87 -39.89
N PRO A 303 -11.61 -11.77 -39.13
CA PRO A 303 -10.94 -10.50 -38.91
C PRO A 303 -10.26 -10.09 -40.22
N GLY A 304 -10.91 -9.23 -40.99
CA GLY A 304 -10.26 -8.44 -42.03
C GLY A 304 -9.33 -7.43 -41.35
N CYS A 305 -8.10 -7.85 -41.07
CA CYS A 305 -7.02 -6.95 -40.70
C CYS A 305 -6.73 -6.05 -41.91
N GLY A 306 -7.24 -4.81 -41.87
CA GLY A 306 -6.56 -3.71 -42.55
C GLY A 306 -5.15 -3.61 -41.96
N SER A 307 -4.14 -3.77 -42.81
CA SER A 307 -2.73 -3.66 -42.44
C SER A 307 -2.46 -2.33 -41.72
N GLY A 308 -2.14 -2.39 -40.42
CA GLY A 308 -1.68 -1.24 -39.64
C GLY A 308 -2.55 -0.84 -38.44
N SER A 309 -2.87 -1.73 -37.49
CA SER A 309 -2.86 -1.38 -36.06
C SER A 309 -3.00 -2.63 -35.19
N THR A 310 -1.99 -2.88 -34.35
CA THR A 310 -2.04 -3.86 -33.25
C THR A 310 -2.86 -3.30 -32.09
N ARG A 311 -4.18 -3.12 -32.28
CA ARG A 311 -5.06 -2.61 -31.22
C ARG A 311 -5.31 -3.68 -30.16
N ARG A 312 -4.62 -3.56 -29.03
CA ARG A 312 -5.06 -4.10 -27.72
C ARG A 312 -5.72 -2.98 -26.91
N ALA A 313 -6.71 -2.31 -27.48
CA ALA A 313 -7.42 -1.25 -26.78
C ALA A 313 -8.77 -1.78 -26.28
N TRP A 314 -9.02 -1.60 -24.99
CA TRP A 314 -10.38 -1.58 -24.48
C TRP A 314 -11.10 -0.40 -25.12
N SER A 315 -12.29 -0.62 -25.65
CA SER A 315 -13.12 0.45 -26.22
C SER A 315 -14.48 0.46 -25.55
N TRP A 316 -14.97 1.65 -25.23
CA TRP A 316 -16.33 1.84 -24.74
C TRP A 316 -17.25 2.04 -25.95
N SER A 317 -18.19 1.11 -26.15
CA SER A 317 -19.21 1.22 -27.20
C SER A 317 -20.52 0.63 -26.71
N GLY A 318 -21.62 1.39 -26.82
CA GLY A 318 -22.97 0.91 -26.50
C GLY A 318 -23.20 0.49 -25.04
N GLY A 319 -22.53 1.15 -24.08
CA GLY A 319 -22.72 0.89 -22.65
C GLY A 319 -21.99 -0.34 -22.10
N CYS A 320 -20.93 -0.82 -22.78
CA CYS A 320 -20.13 -1.95 -22.34
C CYS A 320 -18.64 -1.75 -22.69
N TRP A 321 -17.74 -2.20 -21.82
CA TRP A 321 -16.31 -2.26 -22.07
C TRP A 321 -15.96 -3.52 -22.88
N ALA A 322 -15.53 -3.33 -24.14
CA ALA A 322 -15.13 -4.43 -25.01
C ALA A 322 -13.60 -4.52 -25.15
N ARG A 323 -13.05 -5.70 -24.85
CA ARG A 323 -11.63 -6.03 -25.07
C ARG A 323 -11.44 -6.44 -26.54
N CYS A 324 -10.71 -5.64 -27.33
CA CYS A 324 -10.34 -6.04 -28.69
C CYS A 324 -9.39 -7.26 -28.63
N GLY A 325 -9.85 -8.42 -29.07
CA GLY A 325 -9.10 -9.67 -29.02
C GLY A 325 -8.09 -9.80 -30.17
N THR A 326 -6.84 -10.12 -29.85
CA THR A 326 -5.89 -10.70 -30.82
C THR A 326 -5.15 -11.86 -30.16
N ARG A 327 -5.55 -13.10 -30.48
CA ARG A 327 -4.64 -14.25 -30.46
C ARG A 327 -4.28 -14.50 -31.93
N CYS A 328 -3.16 -13.98 -32.38
CA CYS A 328 -2.50 -14.51 -33.58
C CYS A 328 -1.64 -15.69 -33.11
N PRO A 329 -1.92 -16.94 -33.52
CA PRO A 329 -0.93 -18.00 -33.36
C PRO A 329 0.27 -17.66 -34.24
N MET A 330 1.44 -17.47 -33.63
CA MET A 330 2.69 -17.48 -34.38
C MET A 330 2.93 -18.91 -34.88
N THR A 331 2.62 -19.18 -36.14
CA THR A 331 3.12 -20.37 -36.83
C THR A 331 4.63 -20.19 -37.03
N PRO A 332 5.49 -21.14 -36.64
CA PRO A 332 6.90 -21.09 -36.99
C PRO A 332 7.05 -21.20 -38.52
N PRO A 333 8.06 -20.54 -39.13
CA PRO A 333 8.28 -20.66 -40.56
C PRO A 333 8.60 -22.10 -40.91
N ALA A 334 7.89 -22.63 -41.90
CA ALA A 334 8.18 -23.92 -42.50
C ALA A 334 9.58 -23.87 -43.11
N SER A 335 10.47 -24.75 -42.64
CA SER A 335 11.72 -25.06 -43.32
C SER A 335 11.40 -25.77 -44.64
N GLY A 336 11.49 -25.04 -45.75
CA GLY A 336 11.40 -25.58 -47.10
C GLY A 336 12.79 -25.68 -47.72
N THR A 337 13.17 -26.93 -48.03
CA THR A 337 14.19 -27.44 -48.98
C THR A 337 15.49 -26.69 -49.16
#